data_AF-A0A934HPK4-F1
#
_entry.id   AF-A0A934HPK4-F1
#
_cell.length_a   1.000
_cell.length_b   1.000
_cell.length_c   1.000
_cell.angle_alpha   90.00
_cell.angle_beta   90.00
_cell.angle_gamma   90.00
#
_symmetry.space_group_name_H-M   'P 1'
#
loop_
_entity.id
_entity.type
_entity.pdbx_description
1 polymer ?
#
loop_
_entity_poly.entity_id
_entity_poly.type
_entity_poly.pdbx_seq_one_letter_code
_entity_poly.pdbx_strand_id
1 'polypeptide(L)'
;MIQKNKFAALLAALLAALLLAGCSPVPELQTVPPMVDQQSVFETLASSPPPKSDPVVVGVYNFHDQSGQRLVSSRPVSEMSTALPQGLSSILVQELQRAAEGKLYRVVEREHVDAVLAERRIVIASLPEEQASQLSPLLLPGIILTGGAVSYDRSVSQNLRGLGLKSINGVKEVVTDQVGVILRAVSVKTGEVLVSVHARKAVTSARSGISGLHILGNDILAFEAGGAVNEPVSLAVRLAIAAAVLELTEEGFKKGWWTKKSA
;
A
#
# COMPACT_ATOMS: atom_id res chain seq x y z
N MET A 1 -16.77 65.80 10.25
CA MET A 1 -16.96 64.93 11.43
C MET A 1 -17.62 63.56 11.13
N ILE A 2 -18.30 63.36 9.99
CA ILE A 2 -19.08 62.14 9.71
C ILE A 2 -18.24 60.90 9.30
N GLN A 3 -17.05 61.09 8.71
CA GLN A 3 -16.19 59.97 8.28
C GLN A 3 -15.46 59.25 9.42
N LYS A 4 -15.10 59.94 10.50
CA LYS A 4 -14.39 59.33 11.64
C LYS A 4 -15.24 58.29 12.38
N ASN A 5 -16.55 58.54 12.50
CA ASN A 5 -17.47 57.60 13.14
C ASN A 5 -17.71 56.33 12.33
N LYS A 6 -17.69 56.43 10.98
CA LYS A 6 -17.80 55.24 10.12
C LYS A 6 -16.56 54.34 10.23
N PHE A 7 -15.38 54.93 10.36
CA PHE A 7 -14.13 54.18 10.53
C PHE A 7 -14.05 53.49 11.89
N ALA A 8 -14.45 54.19 12.95
CA ALA A 8 -14.52 53.62 14.30
C ALA A 8 -15.56 52.48 14.40
N ALA A 9 -16.71 52.62 13.75
CA ALA A 9 -17.73 51.56 13.69
C ALA A 9 -17.23 50.32 12.92
N LEU A 10 -16.46 50.50 11.84
CA LEU A 10 -15.90 49.41 11.06
C LEU A 10 -14.78 48.67 11.83
N LEU A 11 -13.96 49.41 12.60
CA LEU A 11 -12.93 48.84 13.47
C LEU A 11 -13.56 48.06 14.64
N ALA A 12 -14.62 48.58 15.24
CA ALA A 12 -15.36 47.90 16.30
C ALA A 12 -16.06 46.63 15.79
N ALA A 13 -16.61 46.65 14.57
CA ALA A 13 -17.20 45.47 13.95
C ALA A 13 -16.15 44.39 13.64
N LEU A 14 -14.95 44.79 13.18
CA LEU A 14 -13.83 43.87 12.95
C LEU A 14 -13.32 43.25 14.27
N LEU A 15 -13.19 44.07 15.33
CA LEU A 15 -12.75 43.61 16.65
C LEU A 15 -13.79 42.67 17.30
N ALA A 16 -15.09 42.97 17.13
CA ALA A 16 -16.17 42.09 17.57
C ALA A 16 -16.15 40.75 16.81
N ALA A 17 -15.92 40.77 15.50
CA ALA A 17 -15.77 39.56 14.69
C ALA A 17 -14.55 38.71 15.10
N LEU A 18 -13.44 39.34 15.51
CA LEU A 18 -12.25 38.68 16.06
C LEU A 18 -12.52 38.05 17.44
N LEU A 19 -13.32 38.68 18.29
CA LEU A 19 -13.70 38.14 19.61
C LEU A 19 -14.66 36.94 19.51
N LEU A 20 -15.45 36.85 18.43
CA LEU A 20 -16.32 35.71 18.15
C LEU A 20 -15.58 34.47 17.59
N ALA A 21 -14.32 34.62 17.16
CA ALA A 21 -13.50 33.53 16.60
C ALA A 21 -12.71 32.73 17.67
N GLY A 22 -12.87 33.04 18.96
CA GLY A 22 -12.05 32.51 20.05
C GLY A 22 -12.39 31.09 20.54
N CYS A 23 -13.49 30.49 20.08
CA CYS A 23 -13.85 29.11 20.44
C CYS A 23 -13.58 28.18 19.25
N SER A 24 -12.33 27.76 19.09
CA SER A 24 -12.04 26.57 18.29
C SER A 24 -12.25 25.35 19.21
N PRO A 25 -13.29 24.53 19.02
CA PRO A 25 -13.35 23.25 19.71
C PRO A 25 -12.09 22.46 19.35
N VAL A 26 -11.41 21.91 20.37
CA VAL A 26 -10.36 20.92 20.14
C VAL A 26 -11.02 19.78 19.36
N PRO A 27 -10.52 19.40 18.17
CA PRO A 27 -11.13 18.34 17.38
C PRO A 27 -11.15 17.06 18.23
N GLU A 28 -12.35 16.58 18.53
CA GLU A 28 -12.56 15.33 19.23
C GLU A 28 -11.97 14.22 18.36
N LEU A 29 -11.01 13.46 18.90
CA LEU A 29 -10.39 12.36 18.19
C LEU A 29 -11.46 11.29 17.95
N GLN A 30 -12.01 11.25 16.74
CA GLN A 30 -12.93 10.20 16.33
C GLN A 30 -12.18 8.87 16.34
N THR A 31 -12.46 8.05 17.35
CA THR A 31 -11.96 6.68 17.41
C THR A 31 -12.77 5.83 16.43
N VAL A 32 -12.27 5.69 15.22
CA VAL A 32 -12.84 4.77 14.24
C VAL A 32 -12.59 3.34 14.75
N PRO A 33 -13.63 2.50 14.88
CA PRO A 33 -13.45 1.12 15.32
C PRO A 33 -12.60 0.34 14.30
N PRO A 34 -11.87 -0.70 14.74
CA PRO A 34 -11.10 -1.53 13.81
C PRO A 34 -12.03 -2.19 12.81
N MET A 35 -11.67 -2.10 11.52
CA MET A 35 -12.40 -2.73 10.42
C MET A 35 -11.60 -3.90 9.87
N VAL A 36 -12.25 -5.04 9.66
CA VAL A 36 -11.65 -6.18 8.96
C VAL A 36 -11.85 -5.99 7.47
N ASP A 37 -10.76 -5.86 6.74
CA ASP A 37 -10.79 -5.82 5.28
C ASP A 37 -10.89 -7.26 4.75
N GLN A 38 -12.11 -7.67 4.38
CA GLN A 38 -12.42 -9.06 3.99
C GLN A 38 -12.29 -9.31 2.48
N GLN A 39 -12.24 -8.28 1.64
CA GLN A 39 -12.33 -8.43 0.18
C GLN A 39 -10.96 -8.42 -0.48
N SER A 40 -10.78 -9.22 -1.55
CA SER A 40 -9.65 -9.00 -2.47
C SER A 40 -9.85 -7.65 -3.14
N VAL A 41 -8.75 -6.93 -3.40
CA VAL A 41 -8.86 -5.57 -3.92
C VAL A 41 -9.46 -5.52 -5.34
N PHE A 42 -9.47 -6.68 -6.03
CA PHE A 42 -10.17 -6.86 -7.30
C PHE A 42 -11.32 -7.87 -7.14
N GLU A 43 -12.54 -7.47 -7.50
CA GLU A 43 -13.69 -8.38 -7.67
C GLU A 43 -13.41 -9.43 -8.76
N THR A 44 -12.64 -9.05 -9.78
CA THR A 44 -12.20 -9.95 -10.87
C THR A 44 -11.34 -11.11 -10.37
N LEU A 45 -10.52 -10.88 -9.34
CA LEU A 45 -9.70 -11.93 -8.73
C LEU A 45 -10.57 -12.95 -7.97
N ALA A 46 -11.60 -12.47 -7.27
CA ALA A 46 -12.57 -13.31 -6.57
C ALA A 46 -13.46 -14.09 -7.54
N SER A 47 -13.84 -13.49 -8.68
CA SER A 47 -14.68 -14.11 -9.71
C SER A 47 -13.91 -14.92 -10.76
N SER A 48 -12.59 -15.08 -10.61
CA SER A 48 -11.78 -15.94 -11.48
C SER A 48 -12.36 -17.37 -11.50
N PRO A 49 -12.43 -18.02 -12.68
CA PRO A 49 -13.00 -19.36 -12.77
C PRO A 49 -12.19 -20.33 -11.89
N PRO A 50 -12.86 -21.20 -11.12
CA PRO A 50 -12.17 -22.20 -10.34
C PRO A 50 -11.43 -23.20 -11.24
N PRO A 51 -10.34 -23.81 -10.75
CA PRO A 51 -9.62 -24.82 -11.50
C PRO A 51 -10.50 -26.06 -11.75
N LYS A 52 -10.26 -26.76 -12.86
CA LYS A 52 -10.96 -28.00 -13.22
C LYS A 52 -10.66 -29.14 -12.24
N SER A 53 -9.44 -29.12 -11.70
CA SER A 53 -8.86 -30.11 -10.80
C SER A 53 -8.71 -29.56 -9.39
N ASP A 54 -7.96 -30.27 -8.55
CA ASP A 54 -7.50 -29.78 -7.26
C ASP A 54 -6.80 -28.42 -7.37
N PRO A 55 -6.85 -27.60 -6.30
CA PRO A 55 -6.15 -26.32 -6.24
C PRO A 55 -4.67 -26.47 -6.52
N VAL A 56 -4.08 -25.49 -7.21
CA VAL A 56 -2.65 -25.49 -7.52
C VAL A 56 -1.86 -25.28 -6.23
N VAL A 57 -1.02 -26.24 -5.87
CA VAL A 57 -0.20 -26.15 -4.64
C VAL A 57 1.02 -25.28 -4.90
N VAL A 58 1.11 -24.15 -4.20
CA VAL A 58 2.12 -23.10 -4.44
C VAL A 58 2.90 -22.79 -3.16
N GLY A 59 4.23 -22.67 -3.26
CA GLY A 59 5.07 -22.18 -2.16
C GLY A 59 5.57 -20.77 -2.45
N VAL A 60 5.48 -19.85 -1.49
CA VAL A 60 5.98 -18.47 -1.65
C VAL A 60 7.38 -18.36 -1.05
N TYR A 61 8.36 -17.89 -1.84
CA TYR A 61 9.75 -17.74 -1.42
C TYR A 61 10.28 -16.35 -1.73
N ASN A 62 11.09 -15.81 -0.80
CA ASN A 62 11.90 -14.60 -0.98
C ASN A 62 11.14 -13.42 -1.60
N PHE A 63 9.90 -13.18 -1.15
CA PHE A 63 9.08 -12.09 -1.64
C PHE A 63 9.23 -10.87 -0.73
N HIS A 64 10.28 -10.08 -0.98
CA HIS A 64 10.66 -8.92 -0.15
C HIS A 64 10.89 -7.67 -0.99
N ASP A 65 11.16 -6.54 -0.34
CA ASP A 65 11.54 -5.30 -1.02
C ASP A 65 12.94 -5.45 -1.64
N GLN A 66 13.03 -5.18 -2.94
CA GLN A 66 14.23 -5.22 -3.77
C GLN A 66 14.51 -3.84 -4.40
N SER A 67 13.69 -2.82 -4.12
CA SER A 67 13.87 -1.47 -4.65
C SER A 67 15.04 -0.72 -4.01
N GLY A 68 15.37 -1.08 -2.76
CA GLY A 68 16.40 -0.41 -1.96
C GLY A 68 16.03 1.00 -1.50
N GLN A 69 14.79 1.43 -1.71
CA GLN A 69 14.36 2.80 -1.46
C GLN A 69 14.09 3.06 0.03
N ARG A 70 14.65 4.16 0.52
CA ARG A 70 14.36 4.69 1.85
C ARG A 70 13.31 5.77 1.76
N LEU A 71 12.59 5.96 2.85
CA LEU A 71 11.72 7.12 2.95
C LEU A 71 12.58 8.39 2.83
N VAL A 72 11.97 9.44 2.26
CA VAL A 72 12.56 10.78 2.24
C VAL A 72 11.66 11.68 3.07
N SER A 73 12.11 11.92 4.29
CA SER A 73 11.64 12.87 5.27
C SER A 73 12.09 14.28 4.92
N SER A 74 11.31 15.23 5.41
CA SER A 74 11.56 16.65 5.26
C SER A 74 12.61 17.20 6.24
N ARG A 75 13.22 16.36 7.08
CA ARG A 75 14.20 16.76 8.09
C ARG A 75 15.59 16.22 7.75
N PRO A 76 16.67 16.97 8.02
CA PRO A 76 18.05 16.53 7.75
C PRO A 76 18.49 15.52 8.82
N VAL A 77 17.90 14.33 8.84
CA VAL A 77 18.23 13.23 9.74
C VAL A 77 18.49 11.98 8.91
N SER A 78 19.39 11.10 9.36
CA SER A 78 19.63 9.82 8.72
C SER A 78 18.35 8.97 8.76
N GLU A 79 17.84 8.58 7.59
CA GLU A 79 16.60 7.82 7.49
C GLU A 79 16.83 6.32 7.44
N MET A 80 16.38 5.64 8.51
CA MET A 80 16.42 4.19 8.62
C MET A 80 15.15 3.53 8.06
N SER A 81 14.07 4.28 7.87
CA SER A 81 12.78 3.76 7.40
C SER A 81 12.81 3.43 5.91
N THR A 82 12.28 2.25 5.54
CA THR A 82 12.06 1.86 4.14
C THR A 82 10.85 2.56 3.56
N ALA A 83 10.86 2.82 2.25
CA ALA A 83 9.71 3.39 1.56
C ALA A 83 8.56 2.37 1.41
N LEU A 84 8.87 1.08 1.44
CA LEU A 84 7.91 -0.01 1.29
C LEU A 84 7.78 -0.84 2.58
N PRO A 85 6.58 -1.42 2.81
CA PRO A 85 6.34 -2.31 3.94
C PRO A 85 7.15 -3.61 3.78
N GLN A 86 7.56 -4.20 4.90
CA GLN A 86 8.39 -5.41 4.90
C GLN A 86 7.57 -6.72 4.85
N GLY A 87 6.26 -6.68 5.14
CA GLY A 87 5.37 -7.84 5.11
C GLY A 87 4.82 -8.19 3.72
N LEU A 88 5.61 -8.04 2.66
CA LEU A 88 5.14 -8.26 1.28
C LEU A 88 4.72 -9.71 1.04
N SER A 89 5.45 -10.68 1.61
CA SER A 89 5.15 -12.11 1.52
C SER A 89 3.78 -12.43 2.10
N SER A 90 3.45 -11.89 3.29
CA SER A 90 2.15 -12.07 3.94
C SER A 90 1.01 -11.52 3.10
N ILE A 91 1.20 -10.34 2.47
CA ILE A 91 0.21 -9.76 1.56
C ILE A 91 0.01 -10.67 0.35
N LEU A 92 1.08 -11.18 -0.25
CA LEU A 92 0.99 -12.11 -1.37
C LEU A 92 0.26 -13.41 -1.01
N VAL A 93 0.58 -14.02 0.13
CA VAL A 93 -0.11 -15.23 0.63
C VAL A 93 -1.60 -14.95 0.80
N GLN A 94 -1.96 -13.81 1.37
CA GLN A 94 -3.36 -13.40 1.57
C GLN A 94 -4.10 -13.22 0.23
N GLU A 95 -3.51 -12.56 -0.75
CA GLU A 95 -4.14 -12.38 -2.07
C GLU A 95 -4.24 -13.71 -2.84
N LEU A 96 -3.28 -14.62 -2.70
CA LEU A 96 -3.37 -15.99 -3.26
C LEU A 96 -4.49 -16.81 -2.62
N GLN A 97 -4.66 -16.72 -1.29
CA GLN A 97 -5.75 -17.39 -0.58
C GLN A 97 -7.14 -16.83 -0.90
N ARG A 98 -7.21 -15.58 -1.37
CA ARG A 98 -8.47 -14.93 -1.79
C ARG A 98 -8.84 -15.22 -3.24
N ALA A 99 -7.87 -15.58 -4.09
CA ALA A 99 -8.11 -15.83 -5.50
C ALA A 99 -9.13 -16.97 -5.70
N ALA A 100 -10.15 -16.72 -6.53
CA ALA A 100 -11.30 -17.61 -6.76
C ALA A 100 -11.93 -18.15 -5.46
N GLU A 101 -12.12 -17.28 -4.45
CA GLU A 101 -12.65 -17.66 -3.13
C GLU A 101 -11.83 -18.75 -2.42
N GLY A 102 -10.51 -18.77 -2.65
CA GLY A 102 -9.59 -19.75 -2.08
C GLY A 102 -9.62 -21.13 -2.73
N LYS A 103 -10.29 -21.27 -3.88
CA LYS A 103 -10.40 -22.54 -4.61
C LYS A 103 -9.28 -22.71 -5.63
N LEU A 104 -8.57 -21.65 -5.99
CA LEU A 104 -7.56 -21.70 -7.06
C LEU A 104 -6.18 -22.16 -6.56
N TYR A 105 -5.71 -21.59 -5.45
CA TYR A 105 -4.37 -21.85 -4.92
C TYR A 105 -4.43 -22.49 -3.54
N ARG A 106 -3.61 -23.52 -3.33
CA ARG A 106 -3.31 -24.07 -2.01
C ARG A 106 -1.90 -23.63 -1.64
N VAL A 107 -1.81 -22.57 -0.84
CA VAL A 107 -0.52 -21.99 -0.46
C VAL A 107 0.12 -22.80 0.66
N VAL A 108 1.41 -23.14 0.51
CA VAL A 108 2.21 -23.79 1.54
C VAL A 108 3.18 -22.80 2.16
N GLU A 109 3.33 -22.89 3.49
CA GLU A 109 4.27 -22.05 4.25
C GLU A 109 5.71 -22.44 3.93
N ARG A 110 6.52 -21.45 3.55
CA ARG A 110 7.91 -21.63 3.15
C ARG A 110 8.84 -20.55 3.67
N GLU A 111 8.30 -19.41 4.10
CA GLU A 111 9.07 -18.37 4.77
C GLU A 111 9.51 -18.84 6.16
N HIS A 112 8.60 -19.51 6.89
CA HIS A 112 8.83 -20.03 8.24
C HIS A 112 8.81 -21.57 8.29
N VAL A 113 9.40 -22.23 7.28
CA VAL A 113 9.39 -23.70 7.18
C VAL A 113 10.14 -24.38 8.32
N ASP A 114 11.18 -23.74 8.84
CA ASP A 114 11.96 -24.20 9.98
C ASP A 114 11.11 -24.31 11.25
N ALA A 115 10.25 -23.31 11.53
CA ALA A 115 9.30 -23.35 12.63
C ALA A 115 8.30 -24.51 12.48
N VAL A 116 7.76 -24.70 11.28
CA VAL A 116 6.84 -25.82 10.98
C VAL A 116 7.54 -27.18 11.18
N LEU A 117 8.79 -27.30 10.75
CA LEU A 117 9.57 -28.53 10.91
C LEU A 117 9.93 -28.78 12.37
N ALA A 118 10.27 -27.74 13.14
CA ALA A 118 10.55 -27.83 14.56
C ALA A 118 9.31 -28.34 15.32
N GLU A 119 8.14 -27.75 15.07
CA GLU A 119 6.89 -28.18 15.69
C GLU A 119 6.56 -29.64 15.37
N ARG A 120 6.72 -30.05 14.10
CA ARG A 120 6.51 -31.45 13.71
C ARG A 120 7.46 -32.41 14.42
N ARG A 121 8.73 -32.02 14.61
CA ARG A 121 9.70 -32.84 15.37
C ARG A 121 9.28 -32.98 16.84
N ILE A 122 8.77 -31.90 17.45
CA ILE A 122 8.24 -31.93 18.81
C ILE A 122 7.07 -32.91 18.90
N VAL A 123 6.14 -32.86 17.95
CA VAL A 123 4.99 -33.78 17.91
C VAL A 123 5.45 -35.24 17.77
N ILE A 124 6.39 -35.53 16.87
CA ILE A 124 6.94 -36.88 16.69
C ILE A 124 7.62 -37.38 17.97
N ALA A 125 8.37 -36.52 18.65
CA ALA A 125 9.05 -36.88 19.90
C ALA A 125 8.09 -37.05 21.10
N SER A 126 6.91 -36.42 21.05
CA SER A 126 5.93 -36.43 22.14
C SER A 126 4.89 -37.55 22.02
N LEU A 127 4.70 -38.10 20.81
CA LEU A 127 3.72 -39.14 20.54
C LEU A 127 4.36 -40.54 20.56
N PRO A 128 3.62 -41.59 21.01
CA PRO A 128 4.01 -42.97 20.79
C PRO A 128 4.25 -43.27 19.30
N GLU A 129 5.18 -44.18 18.96
CA GLU A 129 5.60 -44.46 17.57
C GLU A 129 4.44 -44.79 16.62
N GLU A 130 3.40 -45.48 17.10
CA GLU A 130 2.20 -45.81 16.32
C GLU A 130 1.40 -44.58 15.89
N GLN A 131 1.38 -43.53 16.72
CA GLN A 131 0.68 -42.27 16.46
C GLN A 131 1.57 -41.26 15.72
N ALA A 132 2.87 -41.25 15.99
CA ALA A 132 3.84 -40.45 15.25
C ALA A 132 3.90 -40.83 13.76
N SER A 133 3.73 -42.12 13.45
CA SER A 133 3.69 -42.66 12.09
C SER A 133 2.43 -42.28 11.30
N GLN A 134 1.39 -41.75 11.96
CA GLN A 134 0.12 -41.33 11.32
C GLN A 134 0.14 -39.87 10.83
N LEU A 135 1.23 -39.12 11.07
CA LEU A 135 1.32 -37.73 10.63
C LEU A 135 1.34 -37.63 9.10
N SER A 136 0.38 -36.89 8.54
CA SER A 136 0.36 -36.62 7.11
C SER A 136 1.66 -35.92 6.66
N PRO A 137 2.21 -36.28 5.49
CA PRO A 137 3.40 -35.65 4.95
C PRO A 137 3.12 -34.17 4.63
N LEU A 138 4.19 -33.35 4.64
CA LEU A 138 4.08 -31.95 4.23
C LEU A 138 3.68 -31.88 2.75
N LEU A 139 2.81 -30.92 2.42
CA LEU A 139 2.41 -30.67 1.05
C LEU A 139 3.61 -30.18 0.22
N LEU A 140 3.85 -30.86 -0.89
CA LEU A 140 4.90 -30.50 -1.84
C LEU A 140 4.31 -29.57 -2.90
N PRO A 141 4.79 -28.32 -3.02
CA PRO A 141 4.33 -27.42 -4.05
C PRO A 141 4.84 -27.88 -5.42
N GLY A 142 3.96 -27.86 -6.42
CA GLY A 142 4.36 -28.09 -7.81
C GLY A 142 5.10 -26.89 -8.42
N ILE A 143 4.75 -25.70 -7.93
CA ILE A 143 5.35 -24.42 -8.34
C ILE A 143 5.75 -23.59 -7.12
N ILE A 144 6.83 -22.84 -7.26
CA ILE A 144 7.21 -21.80 -6.31
C ILE A 144 6.99 -20.43 -6.92
N LEU A 145 6.49 -19.51 -6.10
CA LEU A 145 6.30 -18.12 -6.43
C LEU A 145 7.45 -17.31 -5.81
N THR A 146 8.17 -16.56 -6.65
CA THR A 146 9.28 -15.70 -6.23
C THR A 146 9.13 -14.32 -6.83
N GLY A 147 9.75 -13.31 -6.23
CA GLY A 147 9.68 -11.95 -6.74
C GLY A 147 9.80 -10.94 -5.62
N GLY A 148 9.09 -9.83 -5.73
CA GLY A 148 9.11 -8.78 -4.73
C GLY A 148 8.77 -7.42 -5.32
N ALA A 149 8.85 -6.40 -4.48
CA ALA A 149 8.78 -5.03 -4.96
C ALA A 149 10.14 -4.61 -5.52
N VAL A 150 10.22 -4.43 -6.84
CA VAL A 150 11.50 -4.19 -7.53
C VAL A 150 11.77 -2.73 -7.82
N SER A 151 10.73 -1.89 -7.79
CA SER A 151 10.87 -0.46 -8.07
C SER A 151 9.95 0.35 -7.18
N TYR A 152 10.47 1.45 -6.67
CA TYR A 152 9.70 2.55 -6.09
C TYR A 152 10.26 3.84 -6.66
N ASP A 153 9.40 4.64 -7.30
CA ASP A 153 9.77 5.91 -7.92
C ASP A 153 8.85 7.02 -7.38
N ARG A 154 9.43 8.14 -6.97
CA ARG A 154 8.70 9.28 -6.42
C ARG A 154 8.93 10.49 -7.31
N SER A 155 7.86 10.96 -7.93
CA SER A 155 7.87 12.17 -8.74
C SER A 155 7.11 13.30 -8.04
N VAL A 156 7.69 14.50 -8.02
CA VAL A 156 7.08 15.70 -7.43
C VAL A 156 6.84 16.71 -8.54
N SER A 157 5.58 17.09 -8.74
CA SER A 157 5.17 18.11 -9.69
C SER A 157 4.63 19.32 -8.93
N GLN A 158 5.31 20.46 -9.06
CA GLN A 158 4.93 21.70 -8.40
C GLN A 158 4.47 22.71 -9.43
N ASN A 159 3.24 23.19 -9.28
CA ASN A 159 2.69 24.29 -10.05
C ASN A 159 2.60 25.51 -9.15
N LEU A 160 3.51 26.46 -9.36
CA LEU A 160 3.52 27.74 -8.65
C LEU A 160 2.75 28.78 -9.48
N ARG A 161 1.68 29.34 -8.91
CA ARG A 161 0.96 30.48 -9.50
C ARG A 161 1.11 31.67 -8.56
N GLY A 162 1.94 32.64 -8.96
CA GLY A 162 2.14 33.90 -8.25
C GLY A 162 1.84 35.11 -9.14
N LEU A 163 1.14 36.11 -8.61
CA LEU A 163 0.91 37.41 -9.26
C LEU A 163 1.81 38.45 -8.60
N GLY A 164 2.83 38.89 -9.34
CA GLY A 164 3.86 39.84 -8.89
C GLY A 164 3.35 41.29 -8.78
N LEU A 165 2.43 41.55 -7.85
CA LEU A 165 2.04 42.89 -7.38
C LEU A 165 1.59 42.90 -5.90
N LYS A 166 1.30 41.74 -5.28
CA LYS A 166 0.72 41.65 -3.92
C LYS A 166 1.34 40.60 -2.98
N SER A 167 2.49 39.99 -3.32
CA SER A 167 3.18 39.01 -2.45
C SER A 167 2.31 37.84 -1.95
N ILE A 168 1.24 37.51 -2.68
CA ILE A 168 0.35 36.36 -2.45
C ILE A 168 0.78 35.27 -3.43
N ASN A 169 1.07 34.09 -2.91
CA ASN A 169 1.52 32.93 -3.66
C ASN A 169 0.53 31.77 -3.47
N GLY A 170 0.04 31.22 -4.59
CA GLY A 170 -0.68 29.95 -4.60
C GLY A 170 0.28 28.82 -4.96
N VAL A 171 0.37 27.81 -4.09
CA VAL A 171 1.21 26.63 -4.31
C VAL A 171 0.33 25.40 -4.42
N LYS A 172 0.41 24.71 -5.55
CA LYS A 172 -0.16 23.37 -5.72
C LYS A 172 0.96 22.39 -5.99
N GLU A 173 1.14 21.45 -5.07
CA GLU A 173 2.11 20.38 -5.15
C GLU A 173 1.38 19.05 -5.32
N VAL A 174 1.76 18.29 -6.34
CA VAL A 174 1.26 16.93 -6.59
C VAL A 174 2.46 16.00 -6.53
N VAL A 175 2.44 15.06 -5.59
CA VAL A 175 3.47 14.04 -5.43
C VAL A 175 2.87 12.72 -5.89
N THR A 176 3.54 12.03 -6.80
CA THR A 176 3.13 10.72 -7.30
C THR A 176 4.20 9.68 -6.99
N ASP A 177 3.84 8.70 -6.17
CA ASP A 177 4.67 7.55 -5.82
C ASP A 177 4.24 6.33 -6.66
N GLN A 178 5.16 5.71 -7.39
CA GLN A 178 4.89 4.54 -8.22
C GLN A 178 5.61 3.32 -7.66
N VAL A 179 4.85 2.27 -7.36
CA VAL A 179 5.36 0.97 -6.91
C VAL A 179 5.31 -0.02 -8.07
N GLY A 180 6.38 -0.80 -8.26
CA GLY A 180 6.43 -1.93 -9.19
C GLY A 180 6.77 -3.23 -8.50
N VAL A 181 5.98 -4.26 -8.80
CA VAL A 181 6.07 -5.60 -8.22
C VAL A 181 6.28 -6.61 -9.34
N ILE A 182 7.26 -7.49 -9.17
CA ILE A 182 7.46 -8.64 -10.06
C ILE A 182 7.03 -9.90 -9.32
N LEU A 183 6.31 -10.78 -10.03
CA LEU A 183 5.93 -12.10 -9.55
C LEU A 183 6.27 -13.14 -10.61
N ARG A 184 6.96 -14.21 -10.20
CA ARG A 184 7.41 -15.29 -11.08
C ARG A 184 6.93 -16.63 -10.54
N ALA A 185 6.36 -17.46 -11.41
CA ALA A 185 6.08 -18.86 -11.15
C ALA A 185 7.19 -19.74 -11.73
N VAL A 186 7.79 -20.57 -10.88
CA VAL A 186 8.88 -21.48 -11.24
C VAL A 186 8.47 -22.92 -10.94
N SER A 187 8.68 -23.82 -11.90
CA SER A 187 8.45 -25.26 -11.73
C SER A 187 9.48 -25.86 -10.78
N VAL A 188 9.00 -26.53 -9.73
CA VAL A 188 9.89 -27.24 -8.78
C VAL A 188 10.57 -28.44 -9.44
N LYS A 189 9.91 -29.06 -10.42
CA LYS A 189 10.43 -30.27 -11.10
C LYS A 189 11.56 -29.96 -12.07
N THR A 190 11.47 -28.85 -12.79
CA THR A 190 12.38 -28.52 -13.91
C THR A 190 13.25 -27.30 -13.65
N GLY A 191 12.92 -26.46 -12.66
CA GLY A 191 13.56 -25.17 -12.45
C GLY A 191 13.18 -24.10 -13.48
N GLU A 192 12.27 -24.42 -14.41
CA GLU A 192 11.83 -23.51 -15.47
C GLU A 192 10.93 -22.39 -14.91
N VAL A 193 11.17 -21.15 -15.36
CA VAL A 193 10.27 -20.02 -15.10
C VAL A 193 9.09 -20.08 -16.07
N LEU A 194 7.93 -20.52 -15.58
CA LEU A 194 6.72 -20.75 -16.37
C LEU A 194 6.05 -19.43 -16.79
N VAL A 195 5.99 -18.49 -15.85
CA VAL A 195 5.32 -17.20 -15.98
C VAL A 195 6.10 -16.15 -15.18
N SER A 196 6.27 -14.96 -15.74
CA SER A 196 6.86 -13.80 -15.08
C SER A 196 6.03 -12.57 -15.42
N VAL A 197 5.48 -11.91 -14.42
CA VAL A 197 4.63 -10.73 -14.57
C VAL A 197 5.20 -9.54 -13.82
N HIS A 198 4.94 -8.34 -14.34
CA HIS A 198 5.34 -7.09 -13.73
C HIS A 198 4.12 -6.18 -13.62
N ALA A 199 3.68 -5.90 -12.40
CA ALA A 199 2.56 -5.04 -12.11
C ALA A 199 3.04 -3.73 -11.49
N ARG A 200 2.41 -2.61 -11.87
CA ARG A 200 2.74 -1.28 -11.32
C ARG A 200 1.48 -0.56 -10.86
N LYS A 201 1.57 0.16 -9.74
CA LYS A 201 0.51 1.05 -9.23
C LYS A 201 1.11 2.38 -8.81
N ALA A 202 0.50 3.47 -9.29
CA ALA A 202 0.81 4.82 -8.85
C ALA A 202 -0.14 5.28 -7.74
N VAL A 203 0.39 6.01 -6.77
CA VAL A 203 -0.27 6.66 -5.63
C VAL A 203 -0.11 8.13 -5.82
N THR A 204 -1.19 8.89 -5.83
CA THR A 204 -1.10 10.35 -5.98
C THR A 204 -1.49 11.02 -4.67
N SER A 205 -0.60 11.83 -4.12
CA SER A 205 -0.90 12.77 -3.05
C SER A 205 -0.92 14.19 -3.60
N ALA A 206 -1.87 14.99 -3.12
CA ALA A 206 -2.05 16.36 -3.57
C ALA A 206 -2.08 17.28 -2.36
N ARG A 207 -1.23 18.30 -2.39
CA ARG A 207 -1.19 19.39 -1.40
C ARG A 207 -1.52 20.70 -2.10
N SER A 208 -2.44 21.45 -1.51
CA SER A 208 -2.78 22.80 -1.95
C SER A 208 -2.67 23.77 -0.79
N GLY A 209 -1.91 24.84 -0.98
CA GLY A 209 -1.73 25.88 0.01
C GLY A 209 -1.75 27.27 -0.62
N ILE A 210 -2.20 28.24 0.15
CA ILE A 210 -2.15 29.66 -0.16
C ILE A 210 -1.34 30.31 0.97
N SER A 211 -0.30 31.05 0.59
CA SER A 211 0.47 31.86 1.53
C SER A 211 0.56 33.30 1.05
N GLY A 212 0.58 34.24 1.98
CA GLY A 212 0.76 35.65 1.67
C GLY A 212 1.67 36.31 2.67
N LEU A 213 2.56 37.14 2.15
CA LEU A 213 3.55 37.89 2.92
C LEU A 213 3.35 39.38 2.66
N HIS A 214 3.20 40.19 3.69
CA HIS A 214 3.13 41.64 3.55
C HIS A 214 4.14 42.32 4.49
N ILE A 215 4.97 43.21 3.94
CA ILE A 215 6.00 43.92 4.68
C ILE A 215 5.45 45.31 5.05
N LEU A 216 5.31 45.57 6.35
CA LEU A 216 4.82 46.83 6.90
C LEU A 216 5.98 47.53 7.64
N GLY A 217 6.81 48.28 6.90
CA GLY A 217 7.99 48.94 7.48
C GLY A 217 9.02 47.91 7.95
N ASN A 218 9.22 47.80 9.27
CA ASN A 218 10.12 46.81 9.88
C ASN A 218 9.42 45.48 10.25
N ASP A 219 8.09 45.42 10.19
CA ASP A 219 7.31 44.25 10.60
C ASP A 219 6.82 43.44 9.40
N ILE A 220 6.68 42.12 9.61
CA ILE A 220 6.27 41.16 8.59
C ILE A 220 4.95 40.53 9.03
N LEU A 221 3.92 40.67 8.18
CA LEU A 221 2.66 39.98 8.34
C LEU A 221 2.62 38.78 7.39
N ALA A 222 2.53 37.57 7.94
CA ALA A 222 2.43 36.34 7.17
C ALA A 222 1.12 35.61 7.48
N PHE A 223 0.48 35.04 6.45
CA PHE A 223 -0.59 34.07 6.61
C PHE A 223 -0.33 32.84 5.74
N GLU A 224 -0.71 31.67 6.24
CA GLU A 224 -0.65 30.39 5.51
C GLU A 224 -1.93 29.60 5.79
N ALA A 225 -2.57 29.10 4.73
CA ALA A 225 -3.71 28.20 4.81
C ALA A 225 -3.59 27.11 3.75
N GLY A 226 -3.83 25.84 4.08
CA GLY A 226 -3.72 24.74 3.14
C GLY A 226 -4.30 23.42 3.61
N GLY A 227 -4.48 22.50 2.67
CA GLY A 227 -4.96 21.14 2.89
C GLY A 227 -4.13 20.13 2.10
N ALA A 228 -4.12 18.88 2.56
CA ALA A 228 -3.42 17.77 1.91
C ALA A 228 -4.30 16.52 1.89
N VAL A 229 -4.28 15.79 0.78
CA VAL A 229 -4.92 14.47 0.63
C VAL A 229 -3.85 13.46 0.25
N ASN A 230 -3.76 12.37 1.02
CA ASN A 230 -2.75 11.32 0.84
C ASN A 230 -3.42 9.96 0.64
N GLU A 231 -3.13 9.29 -0.46
CA GLU A 231 -3.43 7.87 -0.63
C GLU A 231 -2.30 7.05 0.06
N PRO A 232 -2.62 6.00 0.84
CA PRO A 232 -1.62 5.24 1.57
C PRO A 232 -0.78 4.34 0.65
N VAL A 233 0.54 4.42 0.75
CA VAL A 233 1.49 3.60 -0.04
C VAL A 233 1.27 2.09 0.17
N SER A 234 0.91 1.68 1.39
CA SER A 234 0.60 0.28 1.72
C SER A 234 -0.57 -0.28 0.91
N LEU A 235 -1.57 0.52 0.58
CA LEU A 235 -2.70 0.12 -0.27
C LEU A 235 -2.24 -0.10 -1.71
N ALA A 236 -1.37 0.77 -2.22
CA ALA A 236 -0.80 0.64 -3.56
C ALA A 236 0.03 -0.63 -3.72
N VAL A 237 0.82 -0.97 -2.71
CA VAL A 237 1.61 -2.20 -2.67
C VAL A 237 0.70 -3.41 -2.74
N ARG A 238 -0.35 -3.45 -1.91
CA ARG A 238 -1.35 -4.54 -1.95
C ARG A 238 -2.05 -4.62 -3.30
N LEU A 239 -2.44 -3.48 -3.88
CA LEU A 239 -3.03 -3.40 -5.23
C LEU A 239 -2.09 -3.93 -6.31
N ALA A 240 -0.80 -3.57 -6.27
CA ALA A 240 0.19 -4.05 -7.22
C ALA A 240 0.41 -5.56 -7.09
N ILE A 241 0.47 -6.09 -5.85
CA ILE A 241 0.56 -7.53 -5.59
C ILE A 241 -0.68 -8.25 -6.11
N ALA A 242 -1.88 -7.77 -5.79
CA ALA A 242 -3.13 -8.37 -6.24
C ALA A 242 -3.25 -8.36 -7.78
N ALA A 243 -2.80 -7.28 -8.44
CA ALA A 243 -2.75 -7.20 -9.89
C ALA A 243 -1.74 -8.19 -10.49
N ALA A 244 -0.58 -8.38 -9.84
CA ALA A 244 0.39 -9.39 -10.25
C ALA A 244 -0.17 -10.81 -10.11
N VAL A 245 -0.91 -11.12 -9.05
CA VAL A 245 -1.56 -12.43 -8.88
C VAL A 245 -2.64 -12.66 -9.95
N LEU A 246 -3.43 -11.63 -10.26
CA LEU A 246 -4.43 -11.69 -11.33
C LEU A 246 -3.78 -12.00 -12.67
N GLU A 247 -2.78 -11.20 -13.08
CA GLU A 247 -2.10 -11.37 -14.36
C GLU A 247 -1.39 -12.73 -14.44
N LEU A 248 -0.74 -13.17 -13.35
CA LEU A 248 -0.09 -14.48 -13.31
C LEU A 248 -1.09 -15.61 -13.50
N THR A 249 -2.27 -15.48 -12.88
CA THR A 249 -3.37 -16.45 -13.03
C THR A 249 -3.87 -16.48 -14.47
N GLU A 250 -4.10 -15.32 -15.08
CA GLU A 250 -4.56 -15.22 -16.45
C GLU A 250 -3.56 -15.78 -17.45
N GLU A 251 -2.29 -15.37 -17.37
CA GLU A 251 -1.20 -15.91 -18.18
C GLU A 251 -1.04 -17.41 -17.96
N GLY A 252 -1.24 -17.86 -16.72
CA GLY A 252 -1.24 -19.25 -16.37
C GLY A 252 -2.30 -20.07 -17.10
N PHE A 253 -3.53 -19.59 -17.13
CA PHE A 253 -4.60 -20.22 -17.91
C PHE A 253 -4.34 -20.15 -19.42
N LYS A 254 -3.86 -19.01 -19.94
CA LYS A 254 -3.56 -18.83 -21.37
C LYS A 254 -2.51 -19.82 -21.87
N LYS A 255 -1.46 -20.05 -21.06
CA LYS A 255 -0.37 -20.99 -21.39
C LYS A 255 -0.70 -22.46 -21.08
N GLY A 256 -1.87 -22.74 -20.51
CA GLY A 256 -2.30 -24.10 -20.19
C GLY A 256 -1.62 -24.72 -18.96
N TRP A 257 -0.87 -23.94 -18.19
CA TRP A 257 -0.28 -24.39 -16.93
C TRP A 257 -1.35 -24.58 -15.83
N TRP A 258 -2.46 -23.83 -15.92
CA TRP A 258 -3.66 -23.97 -15.10
C TRP A 258 -4.81 -24.42 -16.00
N THR A 259 -5.68 -25.30 -15.52
CA THR A 259 -6.84 -25.78 -16.29
C THR A 259 -8.13 -25.21 -15.70
N LYS A 260 -8.92 -24.49 -16.51
CA LYS A 260 -10.24 -23.98 -16.10
C LYS A 260 -11.26 -25.12 -16.04
N LYS A 261 -12.14 -25.12 -15.03
CA LYS A 261 -13.34 -25.97 -15.08
C LYS A 261 -14.19 -25.50 -16.25
N SER A 262 -14.47 -26.39 -17.21
CA SER A 262 -15.45 -26.09 -18.27
C SER A 262 -16.80 -25.83 -17.61
N ALA A 263 -17.46 -24.75 -18.02
CA ALA A 263 -18.84 -24.45 -17.62
C ALA A 263 -19.78 -25.60 -17.99
#